data_AF-A0A7C4G929-F1
#
_entry.id   AF-A0A7C4G929-F1
#
_cell.length_a   1.000
_cell.length_b   1.000
_cell.length_c   1.000
_cell.angle_alpha   90.00
_cell.angle_beta   90.00
_cell.angle_gamma   90.00
#
_symmetry.space_group_name_H-M   'P 1'
#
loop_
_entity.id
_entity.type
_entity.pdbx_description
1 polymer ?
#
loop_
_entity_poly.entity_id
_entity_poly.type
_entity_poly.pdbx_seq_one_letter_code
_entity_poly.pdbx_strand_id
1 'polypeptide(L)'
;MSNPAPYEPPPLDWSRLRLKSRAARAHKVDVGALGRPTPPGSTFAEWWAALPAFLGANELRATVDAIVAARRAGRPVVLAFGGHVIKVGGGPLVVDLIERGIVTAIASNGSGAIHDLELTETGATSEEVGDTIRDGSFGMVFETCQRMNAAAAAGRKIGLGRAL
;
A
#
# COMPACT_ATOMS: atom_id res chain seq x y z
N MET A 1 -22.89 -7.55 37.54
CA MET A 1 -22.01 -8.66 37.12
C MET A 1 -20.63 -8.37 37.69
N SER A 2 -20.09 -9.23 38.56
CA SER A 2 -18.76 -9.05 39.16
C SER A 2 -17.67 -9.29 38.11
N ASN A 3 -16.77 -8.32 37.94
CA ASN A 3 -15.60 -8.48 37.06
C ASN A 3 -14.72 -9.61 37.63
N PRO A 4 -14.31 -10.63 36.86
CA PRO A 4 -13.41 -11.66 37.37
C PRO A 4 -12.09 -11.04 37.81
N ALA A 5 -11.50 -11.60 38.86
CA ALA A 5 -10.19 -11.18 39.34
C ALA A 5 -9.15 -11.26 38.20
N PRO A 6 -8.22 -10.29 38.10
CA PRO A 6 -7.19 -10.32 37.07
C PRO A 6 -6.36 -11.60 37.18
N TYR A 7 -6.07 -12.23 36.04
CA TYR A 7 -5.19 -13.38 35.97
C TYR A 7 -3.76 -12.98 36.36
N GLU A 8 -3.23 -13.60 37.41
CA GLU A 8 -1.80 -13.52 37.75
C GLU A 8 -1.08 -14.77 37.23
N PRO A 9 -0.26 -14.65 36.16
CA PRO A 9 0.54 -15.78 35.71
C PRO A 9 1.59 -16.16 36.76
N PRO A 10 1.91 -17.46 36.91
CA PRO A 10 2.98 -17.89 37.80
C PRO A 10 4.34 -17.32 37.35
N PRO A 11 5.31 -17.13 38.27
CA PRO A 11 6.65 -16.67 37.92
C PRO A 11 7.32 -17.57 36.86
N LEU A 12 8.00 -16.95 35.90
CA LEU A 12 8.75 -17.68 34.88
C LEU A 12 9.91 -18.49 35.51
N ASP A 13 10.03 -19.76 35.14
CA ASP A 13 11.17 -20.62 35.50
C ASP A 13 12.34 -20.44 34.51
N TRP A 14 13.42 -19.83 34.98
CA TRP A 14 14.61 -19.54 34.19
C TRP A 14 15.66 -20.67 34.17
N SER A 15 15.49 -21.74 34.96
CA SER A 15 16.49 -22.83 35.11
C SER A 15 16.81 -23.56 33.80
N ARG A 16 15.87 -23.51 32.84
CA ARG A 16 15.98 -24.12 31.52
C ARG A 16 16.41 -23.15 30.43
N LEU A 17 16.62 -21.88 30.74
CA LEU A 17 17.14 -20.91 29.78
C LEU A 17 18.54 -21.36 29.32
N ARG A 18 18.75 -21.39 28.01
CA ARG A 18 20.04 -21.70 27.39
C ARG A 18 20.39 -20.59 26.41
N LEU A 19 21.48 -19.90 26.69
CA LEU A 19 22.03 -18.86 25.83
C LEU A 19 23.11 -19.46 24.92
N LYS A 20 23.31 -18.87 23.75
CA LYS A 20 24.36 -19.28 22.81
C LYS A 20 25.29 -18.12 22.46
N SER A 21 26.57 -18.43 22.23
CA SER A 21 27.57 -17.44 21.81
C SER A 21 27.28 -16.90 20.42
N ARG A 22 27.63 -15.63 20.16
CA ARG A 22 27.59 -15.07 18.80
C ARG A 22 28.51 -15.86 17.85
N ALA A 23 29.64 -16.36 18.34
CA ALA A 23 30.61 -17.10 17.53
C ALA A 23 30.07 -18.46 17.05
N ALA A 24 29.04 -18.98 17.71
CA ALA A 24 28.45 -20.28 17.39
C ALA A 24 27.25 -20.19 16.42
N ARG A 25 26.96 -19.00 15.83
CA ARG A 25 25.87 -18.84 14.87
C ARG A 25 26.36 -18.26 13.55
N ALA A 26 25.69 -18.66 12.46
CA ALA A 26 25.83 -17.96 11.19
C ALA A 26 25.23 -16.55 11.28
N HIS A 27 25.93 -15.57 10.72
CA HIS A 27 25.49 -14.20 10.58
C HIS A 27 25.04 -13.96 9.13
N LYS A 28 23.89 -13.31 8.95
CA LYS A 28 23.33 -13.01 7.61
C LYS A 28 23.74 -11.63 7.07
N VAL A 29 24.38 -10.83 7.91
CA VAL A 29 24.73 -9.42 7.63
C VAL A 29 26.13 -9.19 8.18
N ASP A 30 27.01 -8.64 7.34
CA ASP A 30 28.34 -8.15 7.71
C ASP A 30 28.41 -6.62 7.59
N VAL A 31 29.57 -6.03 7.91
CA VAL A 31 29.75 -4.57 7.93
C VAL A 31 29.67 -3.96 6.53
N GLY A 32 30.06 -4.68 5.48
CA GLY A 32 29.95 -4.22 4.09
C GLY A 32 28.52 -4.17 3.57
N ALA A 33 27.60 -4.87 4.24
CA ALA A 33 26.18 -4.88 3.96
C ALA A 33 25.41 -3.69 4.55
N LEU A 34 26.07 -2.85 5.36
CA LEU A 34 25.46 -1.69 5.97
C LEU A 34 25.16 -0.60 4.93
N GLY A 35 24.05 0.10 5.14
CA GLY A 35 23.76 1.32 4.39
C GLY A 35 24.74 2.44 4.72
N ARG A 36 24.78 3.47 3.87
CA ARG A 36 25.66 4.63 4.06
C ARG A 36 24.83 5.88 4.42
N PRO A 37 25.31 6.76 5.31
CA PRO A 37 24.67 8.05 5.53
C PRO A 37 24.69 8.91 4.26
N THR A 38 23.62 9.67 4.02
CA THR A 38 23.49 10.58 2.88
C THR A 38 23.42 12.02 3.37
N PRO A 39 24.47 12.85 3.16
CA PRO A 39 24.49 14.22 3.67
C PRO A 39 23.46 15.13 2.97
N PRO A 40 23.10 16.28 3.57
CA PRO A 40 22.26 17.28 2.91
C PRO A 40 22.81 17.67 1.53
N GLY A 41 21.93 17.75 0.53
CA GLY A 41 22.32 18.00 -0.86
C GLY A 41 22.55 16.74 -1.71
N SER A 42 22.50 15.54 -1.12
CA SER A 42 22.55 14.29 -1.87
C SER A 42 21.37 14.18 -2.85
N THR A 43 21.63 13.66 -4.03
CA THR A 43 20.62 13.31 -5.02
C THR A 43 19.83 12.07 -4.59
N PHE A 44 18.66 11.88 -5.20
CA PHE A 44 17.89 10.64 -5.01
C PHE A 44 18.68 9.40 -5.42
N ALA A 45 19.51 9.48 -6.47
CA ALA A 45 20.32 8.36 -6.93
C ALA A 45 21.39 7.96 -5.89
N GLU A 46 22.03 8.94 -5.26
CA GLU A 46 22.99 8.69 -4.18
C GLU A 46 22.30 8.10 -2.95
N TRP A 47 21.14 8.63 -2.57
CA TRP A 47 20.33 8.07 -1.49
C TRP A 47 19.91 6.63 -1.77
N TRP A 48 19.40 6.38 -2.97
CA TRP A 48 19.01 5.05 -3.43
C TRP A 48 20.18 4.07 -3.42
N ALA A 49 21.37 4.48 -3.86
CA ALA A 49 22.58 3.65 -3.84
C ALA A 49 23.17 3.45 -2.43
N ALA A 50 22.72 4.24 -1.45
CA ALA A 50 23.17 4.14 -0.06
C ALA A 50 22.30 3.21 0.79
N LEU A 51 21.09 2.84 0.35
CA LEU A 51 20.23 1.89 1.06
C LEU A 51 20.88 0.50 1.18
N PRO A 52 20.81 -0.16 2.36
CA PRO A 52 21.30 -1.52 2.53
C PRO A 52 20.54 -2.50 1.62
N ALA A 53 21.21 -3.50 1.06
CA ALA A 53 20.57 -4.47 0.17
C ALA A 53 19.87 -5.62 0.92
N PHE A 54 19.03 -5.30 1.91
CA PHE A 54 18.35 -6.30 2.75
C PHE A 54 16.88 -5.95 2.98
N LEU A 55 16.07 -7.01 3.17
CA LEU A 55 14.65 -6.92 3.51
C LEU A 55 13.92 -5.97 2.54
N GLY A 56 13.16 -5.00 3.07
CA GLY A 56 12.36 -4.08 2.26
C GLY A 56 13.14 -3.30 1.20
N ALA A 57 14.40 -2.93 1.45
CA ALA A 57 15.22 -2.25 0.44
C ALA A 57 15.61 -3.18 -0.72
N ASN A 58 15.85 -4.47 -0.43
CA ASN A 58 16.09 -5.46 -1.47
C ASN A 58 14.82 -5.79 -2.26
N GLU A 59 13.69 -5.95 -1.57
CA GLU A 59 12.37 -6.17 -2.20
C GLU A 59 11.98 -4.99 -3.10
N LEU A 60 12.24 -3.77 -2.66
CA LEU A 60 11.97 -2.56 -3.42
C LEU A 60 12.85 -2.48 -4.68
N ARG A 61 14.16 -2.78 -4.58
CA ARG A 61 15.05 -2.86 -5.76
C ARG A 61 14.58 -3.93 -6.73
N ALA A 62 14.31 -5.14 -6.25
CA ALA A 62 13.82 -6.23 -7.09
C ALA A 62 12.52 -5.88 -7.81
N THR A 63 11.61 -5.17 -7.13
CA THR A 63 10.36 -4.67 -7.73
C THR A 63 10.64 -3.65 -8.84
N VAL A 64 11.51 -2.67 -8.58
CA VAL A 64 11.92 -1.66 -9.58
C VAL A 64 12.55 -2.34 -10.81
N ASP A 65 13.50 -3.25 -10.58
CA ASP A 65 14.20 -3.96 -11.65
C ASP A 65 13.23 -4.79 -12.50
N ALA A 66 12.27 -5.48 -11.87
CA ALA A 66 11.25 -6.25 -12.56
C ALA A 66 10.34 -5.36 -13.42
N ILE A 67 9.90 -4.21 -12.90
CA ILE A 67 9.10 -3.23 -13.65
C ILE A 67 9.88 -2.71 -14.86
N VAL A 68 11.13 -2.26 -14.64
CA VAL A 68 11.98 -1.72 -15.71
C VAL A 68 12.24 -2.78 -16.78
N ALA A 69 12.56 -4.01 -16.39
CA ALA A 69 12.78 -5.11 -17.32
C ALA A 69 11.51 -5.42 -18.14
N ALA A 70 10.34 -5.47 -17.51
CA ALA A 70 9.07 -5.68 -18.19
C ALA A 70 8.81 -4.58 -19.24
N ARG A 71 8.97 -3.31 -18.87
CA ARG A 71 8.74 -2.17 -19.79
C ARG A 71 9.76 -2.11 -20.92
N ARG A 72 11.04 -2.38 -20.65
CA ARG A 72 12.07 -2.48 -21.71
C ARG A 72 11.80 -3.62 -22.69
N ALA A 73 11.19 -4.70 -22.23
CA ALA A 73 10.76 -5.82 -23.07
C ALA A 73 9.39 -5.59 -23.74
N GLY A 74 8.80 -4.40 -23.65
CA GLY A 74 7.48 -4.09 -24.21
C GLY A 74 6.31 -4.81 -23.51
N ARG A 75 6.53 -5.37 -22.31
CA ARG A 75 5.52 -6.15 -21.58
C ARG A 75 4.66 -5.25 -20.69
N PRO A 76 3.37 -5.59 -20.48
CA PRO A 76 2.50 -4.85 -19.58
C PRO A 76 2.99 -4.85 -18.12
N VAL A 77 2.68 -3.78 -17.39
CA VAL A 77 2.82 -3.67 -15.94
C VAL A 77 1.45 -3.30 -15.37
N VAL A 78 0.88 -4.17 -14.55
CA VAL A 78 -0.44 -4.00 -13.94
C VAL A 78 -0.26 -3.56 -12.49
N LEU A 79 -0.77 -2.38 -12.14
CA LEU A 79 -0.78 -1.91 -10.75
C LEU A 79 -2.07 -2.36 -10.07
N ALA A 80 -1.96 -3.30 -9.14
CA ALA A 80 -3.08 -3.77 -8.32
C ALA A 80 -3.09 -3.07 -6.96
N PHE A 81 -4.21 -2.42 -6.59
CA PHE A 81 -4.34 -1.70 -5.33
C PHE A 81 -5.77 -1.74 -4.76
N GLY A 82 -5.91 -1.39 -3.47
CA GLY A 82 -7.21 -1.13 -2.85
C GLY A 82 -7.46 0.38 -2.69
N GLY A 83 -8.70 0.78 -2.41
CA GLY A 83 -9.09 2.20 -2.38
C GLY A 83 -8.27 3.14 -1.48
N HIS A 84 -7.51 2.61 -0.50
CA HIS A 84 -6.61 3.42 0.32
C HIS A 84 -5.58 4.21 -0.48
N VAL A 85 -5.10 3.70 -1.62
CA VAL A 85 -4.15 4.43 -2.47
C VAL A 85 -4.76 5.74 -2.98
N ILE A 86 -6.01 5.71 -3.42
CA ILE A 86 -6.72 6.89 -3.92
C ILE A 86 -7.17 7.77 -2.76
N LYS A 87 -7.76 7.16 -1.71
CA LYS A 87 -8.26 7.84 -0.50
C LYS A 87 -7.25 8.81 0.11
N VAL A 88 -5.97 8.43 0.14
CA VAL A 88 -4.90 9.22 0.77
C VAL A 88 -4.14 10.12 -0.22
N GLY A 89 -4.69 10.36 -1.41
CA GLY A 89 -4.14 11.28 -2.39
C GLY A 89 -3.08 10.69 -3.32
N GLY A 90 -3.01 9.36 -3.45
CA GLY A 90 -2.07 8.70 -4.38
C GLY A 90 -2.50 8.73 -5.85
N GLY A 91 -3.72 9.16 -6.17
CA GLY A 91 -4.26 9.22 -7.52
C GLY A 91 -3.35 9.94 -8.53
N PRO A 92 -2.90 11.18 -8.27
CA PRO A 92 -1.99 11.90 -9.18
C PRO A 92 -0.68 11.17 -9.46
N LEU A 93 -0.14 10.41 -8.50
CA LEU A 93 1.07 9.61 -8.71
C LEU A 93 0.80 8.41 -9.64
N VAL A 94 -0.36 7.77 -9.49
CA VAL A 94 -0.79 6.69 -10.38
C VAL A 94 -0.99 7.21 -11.80
N VAL A 95 -1.59 8.39 -11.96
CA VAL A 95 -1.77 9.05 -13.26
C VAL A 95 -0.41 9.35 -13.91
N ASP A 96 0.53 9.95 -13.19
CA ASP A 96 1.89 10.21 -13.70
C ASP A 96 2.59 8.93 -14.17
N LEU A 97 2.43 7.81 -13.44
CA LEU A 97 2.98 6.51 -13.86
C LEU A 97 2.32 5.95 -15.12
N ILE A 98 1.02 6.20 -15.33
CA ILE A 98 0.29 5.81 -16.53
C ILE A 98 0.72 6.67 -17.72
N GLU A 99 0.79 7.99 -17.56
CA GLU A 99 1.18 8.93 -18.61
C GLU A 99 2.61 8.69 -19.10
N ARG A 100 3.53 8.30 -18.20
CA ARG A 100 4.90 7.88 -18.55
C ARG A 100 4.97 6.48 -19.17
N GLY A 101 3.85 5.77 -19.27
CA GLY A 101 3.78 4.40 -19.78
C GLY A 101 4.54 3.39 -18.92
N ILE A 102 4.75 3.68 -17.63
CA ILE A 102 5.37 2.77 -16.66
C ILE A 102 4.33 1.75 -16.18
N VAL A 103 3.14 2.23 -15.82
CA VAL A 103 1.95 1.40 -15.54
C VAL A 103 1.08 1.38 -16.80
N THR A 104 0.66 0.20 -17.23
CA THR A 104 -0.13 0.03 -18.47
C THR A 104 -1.56 -0.45 -18.22
N ALA A 105 -1.86 -0.90 -17.00
CA ALA A 105 -3.20 -1.26 -16.58
C ALA A 105 -3.31 -1.12 -15.05
N ILE A 106 -4.53 -0.92 -14.56
CA ILE A 106 -4.83 -0.90 -13.14
C ILE A 106 -5.83 -2.00 -12.79
N ALA A 107 -5.72 -2.53 -11.58
CA ALA A 107 -6.71 -3.42 -10.99
C ALA A 107 -7.04 -2.90 -9.58
N SER A 108 -8.29 -2.50 -9.35
CA SER A 108 -8.74 -1.98 -8.07
C SER A 108 -10.03 -2.63 -7.62
N ASN A 109 -10.31 -2.54 -6.32
CA ASN A 109 -11.63 -2.80 -5.77
C ASN A 109 -12.57 -1.58 -5.96
N GLY A 110 -13.86 -1.76 -5.66
CA GLY A 110 -14.88 -0.72 -5.82
C GLY A 110 -14.64 0.55 -5.01
N SER A 111 -13.94 0.46 -3.86
CA SER A 111 -13.65 1.66 -3.06
C SER A 111 -12.66 2.59 -3.74
N GLY A 112 -11.74 2.08 -4.58
CA GLY A 112 -10.88 2.94 -5.39
C GLY A 112 -11.67 3.83 -6.35
N ALA A 113 -12.69 3.27 -7.00
CA ALA A 113 -13.59 4.01 -7.89
C ALA A 113 -14.45 5.03 -7.13
N ILE A 114 -14.95 4.67 -5.94
CA ILE A 114 -15.72 5.60 -5.09
C ILE A 114 -14.88 6.80 -4.68
N HIS A 115 -13.66 6.56 -4.17
CA HIS A 115 -12.80 7.66 -3.74
C HIS A 115 -12.39 8.56 -4.90
N ASP A 116 -12.10 8.01 -6.07
CA ASP A 116 -11.76 8.79 -7.27
C ASP A 116 -12.93 9.67 -7.73
N LEU A 117 -14.14 9.09 -7.75
CA LEU A 117 -15.38 9.79 -8.10
C LEU A 117 -15.66 10.94 -7.13
N GLU A 118 -15.66 10.68 -5.82
CA GLU A 118 -15.95 11.70 -4.80
C GLU A 118 -14.91 12.83 -4.81
N LEU A 119 -13.62 12.50 -4.93
CA LEU A 119 -12.56 13.49 -5.07
C LEU A 119 -12.75 14.35 -6.31
N THR A 120 -13.15 13.76 -7.43
CA THR A 120 -13.39 14.48 -8.69
C THR A 120 -14.60 15.41 -8.59
N GLU A 121 -15.69 14.98 -7.96
CA GLU A 121 -16.94 15.75 -7.91
C GLU A 121 -16.99 16.77 -6.77
N THR A 122 -16.33 16.49 -5.64
CA THR A 122 -16.46 17.29 -4.42
C THR A 122 -15.14 17.85 -3.89
N GLY A 123 -14.00 17.38 -4.41
CA GLY A 123 -12.68 17.71 -3.87
C GLY A 123 -12.36 17.03 -2.53
N ALA A 124 -13.23 16.15 -2.04
CA ALA A 124 -13.08 15.43 -0.77
C ALA A 124 -13.60 13.98 -0.89
N THR A 125 -13.17 13.12 0.03
CA THR A 125 -13.65 11.74 0.15
C THR A 125 -13.32 11.20 1.54
N SER A 126 -13.76 9.99 1.85
CA SER A 126 -13.65 9.31 3.14
C SER A 126 -14.68 9.79 4.17
N GLU A 127 -15.12 8.86 5.00
CA GLU A 127 -16.05 9.06 6.10
C GLU A 127 -15.51 8.43 7.38
N GLU A 128 -16.12 8.77 8.53
CA GLU A 128 -15.77 8.22 9.85
C GLU A 128 -16.27 6.78 10.01
N VAL A 129 -15.42 5.81 9.65
CA VAL A 129 -15.74 4.38 9.61
C VAL A 129 -16.26 3.83 10.95
N GLY A 130 -15.70 4.28 12.07
CA GLY A 130 -15.96 3.67 13.39
C GLY A 130 -17.42 3.81 13.84
N ASP A 131 -17.97 5.02 13.72
CA ASP A 131 -19.32 5.32 14.15
C ASP A 131 -20.35 4.93 13.08
N THR A 132 -20.04 5.14 11.80
CA THR A 132 -20.98 4.86 10.70
C THR A 132 -21.18 3.36 10.44
N ILE A 133 -20.21 2.50 10.78
CA ILE A 133 -20.43 1.05 10.78
C ILE A 133 -21.41 0.64 11.90
N ARG A 134 -21.36 1.30 13.06
CA ARG A 134 -22.17 0.93 14.22
C ARG A 134 -23.64 1.24 14.01
N ASP A 135 -23.95 2.36 13.34
CA ASP A 135 -25.32 2.77 13.05
C ASP A 135 -25.83 2.33 11.66
N GLY A 136 -24.95 1.74 10.84
CA GLY A 136 -25.28 1.21 9.52
C GLY A 136 -25.31 2.26 8.41
N SER A 137 -24.86 3.48 8.67
CA SER A 137 -24.78 4.54 7.66
C SER A 137 -23.53 4.46 6.77
N PHE A 138 -22.55 3.60 7.11
CA PHE A 138 -21.30 3.46 6.35
C PHE A 138 -21.56 3.11 4.87
N GLY A 139 -21.04 3.94 3.96
CA GLY A 139 -21.20 3.78 2.52
C GLY A 139 -22.60 4.12 1.98
N MET A 140 -23.51 4.64 2.80
CA MET A 140 -24.89 4.95 2.42
C MET A 140 -25.06 6.38 1.89
N VAL A 141 -24.11 6.85 1.07
CA VAL A 141 -24.12 8.20 0.47
C VAL A 141 -24.95 8.19 -0.81
N PHE A 142 -26.06 8.92 -0.83
CA PHE A 142 -27.06 8.88 -1.91
C PHE A 142 -26.46 9.27 -3.27
N GLU A 143 -25.74 10.39 -3.33
CA GLU A 143 -25.13 10.92 -4.55
C GLU A 143 -24.12 9.93 -5.13
N THR A 144 -23.18 9.44 -4.31
CA THR A 144 -22.19 8.43 -4.70
C THR A 144 -22.88 7.17 -5.24
N CYS A 145 -23.88 6.64 -4.53
CA CYS A 145 -24.62 5.46 -4.95
C CYS A 145 -25.34 5.68 -6.29
N GLN A 146 -25.97 6.83 -6.46
CA GLN A 146 -26.69 7.18 -7.69
C GLN A 146 -25.74 7.26 -8.88
N ARG A 147 -24.58 7.93 -8.72
CA ARG A 147 -23.57 8.07 -9.78
C ARG A 147 -22.96 6.73 -10.16
N MET A 148 -22.58 5.91 -9.19
CA MET A 148 -22.05 4.56 -9.43
C MET A 148 -23.05 3.66 -10.17
N ASN A 149 -24.34 3.70 -9.79
CA ASN A 149 -25.38 2.93 -10.45
C ASN A 149 -25.64 3.39 -11.89
N ALA A 150 -25.65 4.71 -12.13
CA ALA A 150 -25.78 5.28 -13.46
C ALA A 150 -24.60 4.84 -14.36
N ALA A 151 -23.37 4.92 -13.84
CA ALA A 151 -22.16 4.47 -14.52
C ALA A 151 -22.20 2.96 -14.81
N ALA A 152 -22.68 2.13 -13.88
CA ALA A 152 -22.83 0.69 -14.12
C ALA A 152 -23.84 0.38 -15.23
N ALA A 153 -24.97 1.09 -15.27
CA ALA A 153 -25.99 0.92 -16.31
C ALA A 153 -25.46 1.30 -17.71
N ALA A 154 -24.73 2.41 -17.82
CA ALA A 154 -24.08 2.87 -19.05
C ALA A 154 -22.89 1.97 -19.45
N GLY A 155 -22.12 1.52 -18.45
CA GLY A 155 -20.92 0.68 -18.59
C GLY A 155 -21.18 -0.68 -19.21
N ARG A 156 -22.44 -1.15 -19.26
CA ARG A 156 -22.82 -2.34 -20.04
C ARG A 156 -22.43 -2.25 -21.52
N LYS A 157 -22.29 -1.05 -22.07
CA LYS A 157 -21.90 -0.81 -23.46
C LYS A 157 -20.42 -0.44 -23.63
N ILE A 158 -19.84 0.27 -22.66
CA ILE A 158 -18.53 0.94 -22.81
C ILE A 158 -17.48 0.56 -21.75
N GLY A 159 -17.86 -0.29 -20.78
CA GLY A 159 -17.06 -0.61 -19.60
C GLY A 159 -17.32 0.38 -18.45
N LEU A 160 -17.33 -0.12 -17.21
CA LEU A 160 -17.58 0.71 -16.01
C LEU A 160 -16.57 1.85 -15.87
N GLY A 161 -15.27 1.56 -16.03
CA GLY A 161 -14.22 2.58 -15.86
C GLY A 161 -14.23 3.70 -16.90
N ARG A 162 -14.95 3.55 -18.03
CA ARG A 162 -15.18 4.63 -18.99
C ARG A 162 -16.48 5.39 -18.72
N ALA A 163 -17.39 4.78 -17.97
CA ALA A 163 -18.69 5.35 -17.63
C ALA A 163 -18.66 6.13 -16.30
N LEU A 164 -17.63 5.89 -15.48
CA LEU A 164 -17.16 6.76 -14.40
C LEU A 164 -16.29 7.87 -15.01
#